data_AF-A0A1F5YH89-F1
#
_entry.id   AF-A0A1F5YH89-F1
#
_cell.length_a   1.000
_cell.length_b   1.000
_cell.length_c   1.000
_cell.angle_alpha   90.00
_cell.angle_beta   90.00
_cell.angle_gamma   90.00
#
_symmetry.space_group_name_H-M   'P 1'
#
loop_
_entity.id
_entity.type
_entity.pdbx_description
1 polymer ?
#
loop_
_entity_poly.entity_id
_entity_poly.type
_entity_poly.pdbx_seq_one_letter_code
_entity_poly.pdbx_strand_id
1 'polypeptide(L)'
;MELWLLVLIVIVLVMAEALHLLNMHRKPSKRFSRRISRRSKKGNSGTNYHLAPRNPEVMAGALLELLSLKLNYEQMSAFAELVASPELTARYLERLAARRNTAGFARQLAFLCDSMEVNAFTPEDRALVSSTLKRKADNEYKLLQIHKNLDKIM
;
A
#
# COMPACT_ATOMS: atom_id res chain seq x y z
N MET A 1 -20.46 -22.44 -34.57
CA MET A 1 -20.10 -23.01 -33.25
C MET A 1 -18.59 -22.90 -33.00
N GLU A 2 -17.93 -21.76 -33.32
CA GLU A 2 -16.45 -21.71 -33.35
C GLU A 2 -15.81 -20.57 -32.54
N LEU A 3 -16.59 -19.65 -31.97
CA LEU A 3 -16.05 -18.55 -31.16
C LEU A 3 -15.55 -19.02 -29.78
N TRP A 4 -16.17 -20.06 -29.22
CA TRP A 4 -15.83 -20.61 -27.91
C TRP A 4 -14.43 -21.25 -27.87
N LEU A 5 -13.97 -21.79 -28.99
CA LEU A 5 -12.66 -22.44 -29.08
C LEU A 5 -11.52 -21.42 -29.00
N LEU A 6 -11.68 -20.26 -29.64
CA LEU A 6 -10.68 -19.19 -29.63
C LEU A 6 -10.53 -18.56 -28.25
N VAL A 7 -11.64 -18.37 -27.52
CA VAL A 7 -11.62 -17.86 -26.15
C VAL A 7 -10.86 -18.81 -25.21
N LEU A 8 -11.05 -20.12 -25.38
CA LEU A 8 -10.39 -21.14 -24.56
C LEU A 8 -8.87 -21.18 -24.80
N ILE A 9 -8.44 -21.00 -26.05
CA ILE A 9 -7.01 -20.96 -26.40
C ILE A 9 -6.32 -19.74 -25.78
N VAL A 10 -6.96 -18.56 -25.82
CA VAL A 10 -6.39 -17.34 -25.21
C VAL A 10 -6.24 -17.47 -23.71
N ILE A 11 -7.24 -18.04 -23.01
CA ILE A 11 -7.18 -18.25 -21.56
C ILE A 11 -6.04 -19.20 -21.18
N VAL A 12 -5.85 -20.28 -21.93
CA VAL A 12 -4.77 -21.24 -21.66
C VAL A 12 -3.39 -20.61 -21.90
N LEU A 13 -3.23 -19.77 -22.93
CA LEU A 13 -1.96 -19.06 -23.18
C LEU A 13 -1.59 -18.08 -22.06
N VAL A 14 -2.56 -17.29 -21.59
CA VAL A 14 -2.34 -16.32 -20.50
C VAL A 14 -1.97 -17.03 -19.18
N MET A 15 -2.61 -18.16 -18.89
CA MET A 15 -2.29 -18.95 -17.69
C MET A 15 -0.88 -19.58 -17.77
N ALA A 16 -0.43 -19.99 -18.96
CA ALA A 16 0.90 -20.54 -19.16
C ALA A 16 2.00 -19.49 -18.95
N GLU A 17 1.82 -18.26 -19.45
CA GLU A 17 2.77 -17.17 -19.25
C GLU A 17 2.85 -16.73 -17.77
N ALA A 18 1.71 -16.65 -17.08
CA ALA A 18 1.68 -16.33 -15.65
C ALA A 18 2.40 -17.39 -14.81
N LEU A 19 2.27 -18.67 -15.16
CA LEU A 19 2.96 -19.76 -14.48
C LEU A 19 4.47 -19.75 -14.76
N HIS A 20 4.88 -19.38 -15.98
CA HIS A 20 6.29 -19.27 -16.34
C HIS A 20 7.00 -18.13 -15.60
N LEU A 21 6.34 -16.98 -15.44
CA LEU A 21 6.84 -15.83 -14.67
C LEU A 21 6.99 -16.14 -13.17
N LEU A 22 6.09 -16.95 -12.60
CA LEU A 22 6.18 -17.37 -11.19
C LEU A 22 7.29 -18.38 -10.93
N ASN A 23 7.69 -19.18 -11.93
CA ASN A 23 8.68 -20.23 -11.77
C ASN A 23 10.14 -19.72 -11.89
N MET A 24 10.35 -18.55 -12.50
CA MET A 24 11.69 -17.94 -12.65
C MET A 24 12.25 -17.33 -11.36
N HIS A 25 11.45 -17.20 -10.29
CA HIS A 25 11.87 -16.52 -9.05
C HIS A 25 12.21 -17.44 -7.86
N ARG A 26 12.27 -18.77 -8.04
CA ARG A 26 12.70 -19.70 -6.99
C ARG A 26 14.15 -20.14 -7.19
N LYS A 27 15.10 -19.46 -6.53
CA LYS A 27 16.38 -20.06 -6.16
C LYS A 27 16.37 -20.51 -4.68
N PRO A 28 17.02 -21.65 -4.35
CA PRO A 28 16.83 -22.34 -3.08
C PRO A 28 17.78 -21.85 -1.98
N SER A 29 17.28 -21.91 -0.74
CA SER A 29 17.98 -21.55 0.49
C SER A 29 19.21 -22.42 0.76
N LYS A 30 20.27 -21.84 1.33
CA LYS A 30 21.35 -22.59 1.99
C LYS A 30 21.48 -22.18 3.47
N ARG A 31 21.14 -23.17 4.31
CA ARG A 31 21.69 -23.58 5.62
C ARG A 31 22.02 -22.53 6.70
N PHE A 32 21.24 -22.70 7.77
CA PHE A 32 21.54 -22.52 9.20
C PHE A 32 23.02 -22.64 9.62
N SER A 33 23.48 -21.69 10.46
CA SER A 33 24.43 -21.94 11.54
C SER A 33 24.15 -21.00 12.71
N ARG A 34 23.81 -21.60 13.86
CA ARG A 34 23.65 -20.94 15.16
C ARG A 34 25.02 -20.48 15.69
N ARG A 35 25.09 -19.23 16.17
CA ARG A 35 25.80 -18.90 17.41
C ARG A 35 25.13 -17.71 18.08
N ILE A 36 24.64 -17.95 19.29
CA ILE A 36 24.05 -16.96 20.18
C ILE A 36 25.21 -16.16 20.79
N SER A 37 25.25 -14.85 20.56
CA SER A 37 25.92 -13.92 21.47
C SER A 37 24.86 -13.03 22.13
N ARG A 38 24.63 -13.28 23.41
CA ARG A 38 23.91 -12.37 24.30
C ARG A 38 24.84 -11.20 24.63
N ARG A 39 24.58 -10.01 24.11
CA ARG A 39 24.80 -8.71 24.80
C ARG A 39 24.30 -7.53 23.98
N SER A 40 23.28 -6.85 24.52
CA SER A 40 23.11 -5.39 24.56
C SER A 40 22.99 -4.57 23.25
N LYS A 41 21.83 -3.90 23.16
CA LYS A 41 21.55 -2.60 22.52
C LYS A 41 21.43 -2.57 20.98
N LYS A 42 20.28 -2.04 20.52
CA LYS A 42 19.93 -1.66 19.14
C LYS A 42 20.00 -2.81 18.11
N GLY A 43 19.04 -3.72 18.17
CA GLY A 43 18.86 -4.78 17.17
C GLY A 43 18.03 -4.33 15.96
N ASN A 44 18.64 -3.56 15.07
CA ASN A 44 18.53 -3.74 13.61
C ASN A 44 17.13 -4.06 13.04
N SER A 45 16.16 -3.13 13.14
CA SER A 45 15.11 -3.07 12.11
C SER A 45 15.75 -2.45 10.86
N GLY A 46 16.50 -3.26 10.12
CA GLY A 46 16.63 -3.07 8.68
C GLY A 46 15.27 -3.36 8.04
N THR A 47 14.24 -2.66 8.50
CA THR A 47 12.94 -2.59 7.86
C THR A 47 13.21 -2.18 6.42
N ASN A 48 12.53 -2.82 5.50
CA ASN A 48 12.72 -2.67 4.06
C ASN A 48 12.30 -1.26 3.57
N TYR A 49 12.56 -0.20 4.31
CA TYR A 49 12.30 1.19 3.96
C TYR A 49 13.04 1.62 2.69
N HIS A 50 14.10 0.90 2.29
CA HIS A 50 14.70 1.04 0.96
C HIS A 50 13.75 0.66 -0.19
N LEU A 51 12.73 -0.18 0.07
CA LEU A 51 11.67 -0.50 -0.88
C LEU A 51 10.53 0.52 -0.85
N ALA A 52 10.48 1.40 0.14
CA ALA A 52 9.45 2.43 0.20
C ALA A 52 9.74 3.55 -0.83
N PRO A 53 8.70 4.15 -1.43
CA PRO A 53 8.88 5.25 -2.36
C PRO A 53 9.60 6.44 -1.71
N ARG A 54 10.58 7.01 -2.40
CA ARG A 54 11.27 8.25 -1.95
C ARG A 54 10.63 9.51 -2.50
N ASN A 55 9.87 9.41 -3.58
CA ASN A 55 9.18 10.54 -4.17
C ASN A 55 7.82 10.75 -3.47
N PRO A 56 7.49 11.97 -3.01
CA PRO A 56 6.22 12.29 -2.36
C PRO A 56 4.97 11.88 -3.16
N GLU A 57 4.96 12.03 -4.48
CA GLU A 57 3.80 11.71 -5.30
C GLU A 57 3.57 10.20 -5.42
N VAL A 58 4.66 9.44 -5.45
CA VAL A 58 4.64 7.97 -5.47
C VAL A 58 4.24 7.44 -4.10
N MET A 59 4.71 8.08 -3.02
CA MET A 59 4.27 7.80 -1.65
C MET A 59 2.76 8.00 -1.48
N ALA A 60 2.24 9.12 -1.99
CA ALA A 60 0.80 9.37 -2.01
C ALA A 60 0.02 8.31 -2.80
N GLY A 61 0.59 7.79 -3.89
CA GLY A 61 -0.01 6.67 -4.64
C GLY A 61 -0.07 5.38 -3.82
N ALA A 62 1.03 4.98 -3.20
CA ALA A 62 1.10 3.77 -2.38
C ALA A 62 0.18 3.85 -1.15
N LEU A 63 0.08 5.03 -0.53
CA LEU A 63 -0.86 5.27 0.56
C LEU A 63 -2.30 5.12 0.10
N LEU A 64 -2.68 5.72 -1.04
CA LEU A 64 -4.03 5.61 -1.60
C LEU A 64 -4.42 4.15 -1.86
N GLU A 65 -3.53 3.39 -2.49
CA GLU A 65 -3.76 1.99 -2.81
C GLU A 65 -4.03 1.17 -1.56
N LEU A 66 -3.27 1.39 -0.47
CA LEU A 66 -3.57 0.71 0.79
C LEU A 66 -4.90 1.19 1.38
N LEU A 67 -5.12 2.50 1.44
CA LEU A 67 -6.30 3.09 2.08
C LEU A 67 -7.60 2.58 1.43
N SER A 68 -7.64 2.46 0.10
CA SER A 68 -8.83 2.00 -0.64
C SER A 68 -9.21 0.53 -0.37
N LEU A 69 -8.29 -0.29 0.16
CA LEU A 69 -8.59 -1.69 0.52
C LEU A 69 -9.54 -1.84 1.70
N LYS A 70 -9.53 -0.88 2.64
CA LYS A 70 -10.21 -1.02 3.93
C LYS A 70 -11.01 0.21 4.36
N LEU A 71 -10.74 1.38 3.81
CA LEU A 71 -11.35 2.63 4.21
C LEU A 71 -12.31 3.14 3.15
N ASN A 72 -13.37 3.81 3.61
CA ASN A 72 -14.24 4.56 2.72
C ASN A 72 -13.62 5.94 2.38
N TYR A 73 -14.17 6.62 1.37
CA TYR A 73 -13.67 7.92 0.92
C TYR A 73 -13.50 8.95 2.05
N GLU A 74 -14.48 9.10 2.94
CA GLU A 74 -14.40 10.06 4.06
C GLU A 74 -13.21 9.77 4.99
N GLN A 75 -12.98 8.49 5.30
CA GLN A 75 -11.86 8.05 6.11
C GLN A 75 -10.51 8.24 5.40
N MET A 76 -10.46 8.00 4.09
CA MET A 76 -9.26 8.25 3.28
C MET A 76 -8.90 9.74 3.24
N SER A 77 -9.91 10.59 3.02
CA SER A 77 -9.75 12.05 2.99
C SER A 77 -9.28 12.58 4.34
N ALA A 78 -9.90 12.11 5.44
CA ALA A 78 -9.47 12.45 6.79
C ALA A 78 -8.02 12.00 7.06
N PHE A 79 -7.64 10.79 6.64
CA PHE A 79 -6.26 10.31 6.78
C PHE A 79 -5.28 11.18 6.00
N ALA A 80 -5.63 11.63 4.80
CA ALA A 80 -4.77 12.49 3.98
C ALA A 80 -4.40 13.79 4.71
N GLU A 81 -5.34 14.38 5.44
CA GLU A 81 -5.09 15.57 6.26
C GLU A 81 -4.16 15.27 7.44
N LEU A 82 -4.29 14.08 8.04
CA LEU A 82 -3.44 13.66 9.14
C LEU A 82 -1.98 13.49 8.73
N VAL A 83 -1.69 13.03 7.51
CA VAL A 83 -0.32 12.74 7.02
C VAL A 83 0.63 13.93 7.17
N ALA A 84 0.11 15.16 7.05
CA ALA A 84 0.90 16.38 7.26
C ALA A 84 1.35 16.58 8.72
N SER A 85 0.69 15.91 9.68
CA SER A 85 0.94 15.97 11.13
C SER A 85 1.35 14.59 11.67
N PRO A 86 2.67 14.33 11.83
CA PRO A 86 3.18 13.02 12.23
C PRO A 86 2.58 12.50 13.54
N GLU A 87 2.43 13.37 14.55
CA GLU A 87 1.90 13.01 15.86
C GLU A 87 0.43 12.58 15.80
N LEU A 88 -0.36 13.27 14.98
CA LEU A 88 -1.78 12.95 14.78
C LEU A 88 -1.94 11.67 13.96
N THR A 89 -1.08 11.47 12.96
CA THR A 89 -1.01 10.23 12.17
C THR A 89 -0.70 9.03 13.07
N ALA A 90 0.32 9.12 13.92
CA ALA A 90 0.69 8.05 14.84
C ALA A 90 -0.47 7.66 15.77
N ARG A 91 -1.13 8.64 16.40
CA ARG A 91 -2.31 8.40 17.26
C ARG A 91 -3.48 7.77 16.51
N TYR A 92 -3.66 8.11 15.24
CA TYR A 92 -4.70 7.49 14.42
C TYR A 92 -4.37 6.02 14.09
N LEU A 93 -3.11 5.73 13.75
CA LEU A 93 -2.64 4.38 13.47
C LEU A 93 -2.70 3.49 14.71
N GLU A 94 -2.37 3.99 15.90
CA GLU A 94 -2.54 3.27 17.16
C GLU A 94 -4.00 2.87 17.41
N ARG A 95 -4.94 3.78 17.17
CA ARG A 95 -6.38 3.50 17.28
C ARG A 95 -6.85 2.46 16.27
N LEU A 96 -6.32 2.48 15.05
CA LEU A 96 -6.59 1.44 14.05
C LEU A 96 -5.97 0.10 14.45
N ALA A 97 -4.77 0.11 15.03
CA ALA A 97 -4.07 -1.10 15.45
C ALA A 97 -4.74 -1.79 16.65
N ALA A 98 -5.40 -1.02 17.52
CA ALA A 98 -6.15 -1.54 18.66
C ALA A 98 -7.32 -2.46 18.25
N ARG A 99 -7.81 -2.36 17.01
CA ARG A 99 -8.89 -3.23 16.50
C ARG A 99 -8.28 -4.42 15.78
N ARG A 100 -8.63 -5.64 16.23
CA ARG A 100 -8.04 -6.91 15.72
C ARG A 100 -8.20 -7.08 14.20
N ASN A 101 -9.30 -6.61 13.62
CA ASN A 101 -9.60 -6.69 12.19
C ASN A 101 -8.79 -5.69 11.32
N THR A 102 -8.29 -4.60 11.90
CA THR A 102 -7.50 -3.58 11.18
C THR A 102 -6.03 -3.54 11.62
N ALA A 103 -5.62 -4.38 12.58
CA ALA A 103 -4.24 -4.41 13.08
C ALA A 103 -3.18 -4.75 12.02
N GLY A 104 -3.50 -5.59 11.03
CA GLY A 104 -2.61 -5.87 9.90
C GLY A 104 -2.50 -4.67 8.95
N PHE A 105 -3.64 -4.05 8.66
CA PHE A 105 -3.75 -2.87 7.82
C PHE A 105 -3.03 -1.65 8.42
N ALA A 106 -3.24 -1.38 9.72
CA ALA A 106 -2.58 -0.31 10.45
C ALA A 106 -1.05 -0.44 10.42
N ARG A 107 -0.52 -1.67 10.48
CA ARG A 107 0.93 -1.93 10.37
C ARG A 107 1.47 -1.60 8.98
N GLN A 108 0.72 -1.88 7.92
CA GLN A 108 1.12 -1.54 6.55
C GLN A 108 1.13 -0.02 6.32
N LEU A 109 0.12 0.68 6.83
CA LEU A 109 0.09 2.15 6.79
C LEU A 109 1.22 2.76 7.62
N ALA A 110 1.44 2.25 8.84
CA ALA A 110 2.54 2.69 9.70
C ALA A 110 3.89 2.54 9.00
N PHE A 111 4.12 1.42 8.31
CA PHE A 111 5.35 1.23 7.54
C PHE A 111 5.58 2.34 6.51
N LEU A 112 4.56 2.74 5.74
CA LEU A 112 4.71 3.84 4.78
C LEU A 112 4.88 5.19 5.48
N CYS A 113 4.15 5.44 6.57
CA CYS A 113 4.30 6.68 7.35
C CYS A 113 5.68 6.83 7.99
N ASP A 114 6.19 5.77 8.61
CA ASP A 114 7.52 5.73 9.23
C ASP A 114 8.61 5.85 8.16
N SER A 115 8.38 5.32 6.95
CA SER A 115 9.32 5.46 5.85
C SER A 115 9.53 6.90 5.39
N MET A 116 8.52 7.78 5.56
CA MET A 116 8.69 9.21 5.28
C MET A 116 9.67 9.85 6.27
N GLU A 117 9.62 9.46 7.55
CA GLU A 117 10.58 9.93 8.55
C GLU A 117 11.99 9.40 8.27
N VAL A 118 12.13 8.11 7.96
CA VAL A 118 13.43 7.49 7.66
C VAL A 118 14.07 8.06 6.39
N ASN A 119 13.27 8.41 5.39
CA ASN A 119 13.74 9.06 4.16
C ASN A 119 13.85 10.60 4.29
N ALA A 120 13.73 11.15 5.51
CA ALA A 120 13.88 12.57 5.81
C ALA A 120 12.95 13.52 5.03
N PHE A 121 11.69 13.11 4.83
CA PHE A 121 10.68 13.97 4.18
C PHE A 121 10.48 15.23 5.01
N THR A 122 10.59 16.38 4.35
CA THR A 122 10.38 17.69 4.99
C THR A 122 8.89 17.92 5.26
N PRO A 123 8.52 18.94 6.06
CA PRO A 123 7.13 19.35 6.22
C PRO A 123 6.44 19.66 4.87
N GLU A 124 7.18 20.24 3.92
CA GLU A 124 6.69 20.54 2.57
C GLU A 124 6.43 19.26 1.77
N ASP A 125 7.33 18.27 1.85
CA ASP A 125 7.11 16.97 1.20
C ASP A 125 5.86 16.28 1.77
N ARG A 126 5.67 16.31 3.08
CA ARG A 126 4.48 15.73 3.73
C ARG A 126 3.20 16.47 3.34
N ALA A 127 3.24 17.79 3.21
CA ALA A 127 2.13 18.58 2.69
C ALA A 127 1.82 18.23 1.22
N LEU A 128 2.85 17.96 0.41
CA LEU A 128 2.70 17.48 -0.96
C LEU A 128 2.09 16.07 -1.01
N VAL A 129 2.52 15.14 -0.15
CA VAL A 129 1.89 13.81 -0.01
C VAL A 129 0.42 13.98 0.35
N SER A 130 0.11 14.80 1.36
CA SER A 130 -1.24 15.07 1.85
C SER A 130 -2.17 15.60 0.75
N SER A 131 -1.77 16.69 0.09
CA SER A 131 -2.55 17.32 -0.98
C SER A 131 -2.72 16.40 -2.20
N THR A 132 -1.68 15.65 -2.58
CA THR A 132 -1.73 14.70 -3.69
C THR A 132 -2.65 13.53 -3.37
N LEU A 133 -2.58 12.98 -2.16
CA LEU A 133 -3.42 11.90 -1.70
C LEU A 133 -4.90 12.32 -1.70
N LYS A 134 -5.21 13.51 -1.16
CA LYS A 134 -6.56 14.08 -1.17
C LYS A 134 -7.10 14.24 -2.59
N ARG A 135 -6.32 14.85 -3.49
CA ARG A 135 -6.70 15.03 -4.90
C ARG A 135 -6.98 13.69 -5.59
N LYS A 136 -6.17 12.65 -5.33
CA LYS A 136 -6.39 11.33 -5.93
C LYS A 136 -7.65 10.66 -5.37
N ALA A 137 -7.88 10.73 -4.06
CA ALA A 137 -9.09 10.22 -3.42
C ALA A 137 -10.37 10.91 -3.97
N ASP A 138 -10.33 12.23 -4.16
CA ASP A 138 -11.45 12.99 -4.74
C ASP A 138 -11.77 12.52 -6.18
N ASN A 139 -10.73 12.24 -6.97
CA ASN A 139 -10.90 11.75 -8.33
C ASN A 139 -11.50 10.33 -8.37
N GLU A 140 -11.02 9.42 -7.52
CA GLU A 140 -11.61 8.07 -7.40
C GLU A 140 -13.08 8.14 -6.99
N TYR A 141 -13.42 9.00 -6.03
CA TYR A 141 -14.81 9.19 -5.61
C TYR A 141 -15.71 9.71 -6.73
N LYS A 142 -15.25 10.72 -7.49
CA LYS A 142 -16.01 11.23 -8.66
C LYS A 142 -16.26 10.14 -9.70
N LEU A 143 -15.26 9.30 -9.99
CA LEU A 143 -15.41 8.19 -10.94
C LEU A 143 -16.44 7.17 -10.47
N LEU A 144 -16.42 6.81 -9.18
CA LEU A 144 -17.43 5.91 -8.59
C LEU A 144 -18.84 6.49 -8.66
N GLN A 145 -19.00 7.80 -8.44
CA GLN A 145 -20.29 8.48 -8.54
C GLN A 145 -20.82 8.50 -9.98
N ILE A 146 -19.95 8.73 -10.96
CA ILE A 146 -20.31 8.65 -12.38
C ILE A 146 -20.80 7.25 -12.72
N HIS A 147 -20.07 6.19 -12.30
CA HIS A 147 -20.47 4.81 -12.54
C HIS A 147 -21.84 4.47 -11.95
N LYS A 148 -22.08 4.85 -10.68
CA LYS A 148 -23.38 4.65 -10.02
C LYS A 148 -24.53 5.39 -10.69
N ASN A 149 -24.25 6.53 -11.32
CA ASN A 149 -25.26 7.31 -12.03
C ASN A 149 -25.52 6.73 -13.44
N LEU A 150 -24.51 6.16 -14.10
CA LEU A 150 -24.69 5.44 -15.37
C LEU A 150 -25.57 4.19 -15.17
N ASP A 151 -25.35 3.43 -14.09
CA ASP A 151 -26.16 2.25 -13.74
C ASP A 151 -27.64 2.58 -13.42
N LYS A 152 -27.96 3.85 -13.14
CA LYS A 152 -29.36 4.30 -12.91
C LYS A 152 -30.05 4.80 -14.17
N ILE A 153 -29.29 5.11 -15.21
CA ILE A 153 -29.80 5.61 -16.49
C ILE A 153 -30.01 4.44 -17.47
N MET A 154 -29.22 3.36 -17.34
CA MET A 154 -29.44 2.09 -18.03
C MET A 154 -30.56 1.28 -17.37
#